data_AF-A0A0F8XC34-F1
#
_entry.id   AF-A0A0F8XC34-F1
#
_cell.length_a   1.000
_cell.length_b   1.000
_cell.length_c   1.000
_cell.angle_alpha   90.00
_cell.angle_beta   90.00
_cell.angle_gamma   90.00
#
_symmetry.space_group_name_H-M   'P 1'
#
loop_
_entity.id
_entity.type
_entity.pdbx_description
1 polymer ?
#
loop_
_entity_poly.entity_id
_entity_poly.type
_entity_poly.pdbx_seq_one_letter_code
_entity_poly.pdbx_strand_id
1 'polypeptide(L)'
;MPLRASISLHFRNGEQHDPDQCRHRRHHKIFIRVHDDAGRPELPQGVVSALGRNHCRNLFEDTLLVPWIRNMSASRWPGRFVAKTVVPTSVIVRDEASANADPDDSSGIVPKGDGRIVVMLTCQYNEILGGAEKQCAALTAGLRSAGTNVEVVTSRVPGFDVPEHEPGVRRFWTYSPPQLAGRHLPAGIVWAVQVFVWIAINRRRIAILHCHQLRINAYVAALAHAAFGIPTVMKLGVGGERNDFTIINQRKYLFGRRGTRFVIRNSTKVIAIASQIRADCLAWGVPEARIESVVNGVDLSALNSNRLGWHSIRRTLFTELIDAGLNPLAARDFLRWKGTVGE
;
A
#
# COMPACT_ATOMS: atom_id res chain seq x y z
N MET A 1 26.17 -1.45 -24.04
CA MET A 1 25.61 -2.45 -23.10
C MET A 1 24.97 -1.69 -21.93
N PRO A 2 23.77 -2.05 -21.44
CA PRO A 2 23.17 -1.36 -20.31
C PRO A 2 23.88 -1.78 -19.01
N LEU A 3 24.43 -0.79 -18.29
CA LEU A 3 24.96 -0.91 -16.93
C LEU A 3 23.87 -1.47 -16.00
N ARG A 4 24.21 -2.50 -15.22
CA ARG A 4 23.31 -3.08 -14.21
C ARG A 4 23.77 -2.63 -12.82
N ALA A 5 22.84 -2.17 -12.00
CA ALA A 5 23.12 -1.96 -10.58
C ALA A 5 22.15 -2.82 -9.76
N SER A 6 22.68 -3.43 -8.71
CA SER A 6 21.91 -4.21 -7.73
C SER A 6 21.87 -3.48 -6.40
N ILE A 7 20.72 -3.54 -5.71
CA ILE A 7 20.53 -2.98 -4.38
C ILE A 7 20.35 -4.14 -3.41
N SER A 8 21.23 -4.23 -2.43
CA SER A 8 21.20 -5.27 -1.39
C SER A 8 20.86 -4.62 -0.05
N LEU A 9 19.82 -5.12 0.61
CA LEU A 9 19.44 -4.72 1.97
C LEU A 9 19.90 -5.80 2.95
N HIS A 10 20.83 -5.44 3.84
CA HIS A 10 21.30 -6.35 4.87
C HIS A 10 20.81 -5.91 6.25
N PHE A 11 20.15 -6.84 6.95
CA PHE A 11 19.78 -6.69 8.34
C PHE A 11 20.79 -7.47 9.20
N ARG A 12 21.54 -6.77 10.05
CA ARG A 12 22.41 -7.42 11.05
C ARG A 12 21.80 -7.22 12.42
N ASN A 13 21.47 -8.31 13.09
CA ASN A 13 21.19 -8.29 14.52
C ASN A 13 22.53 -8.18 15.25
N GLY A 14 22.83 -7.01 15.80
CA GLY A 14 23.95 -6.85 16.71
C GLY A 14 23.45 -7.01 18.14
N GLU A 15 23.88 -8.05 18.83
CA GLU A 15 23.80 -8.11 20.28
C GLU A 15 25.06 -7.44 20.83
N GLN A 16 24.88 -6.35 21.57
CA GLN A 16 25.95 -5.71 22.30
C GLN A 16 25.68 -5.99 23.77
N HIS A 17 26.54 -6.82 24.37
CA HIS A 17 26.45 -7.14 25.79
C HIS A 17 27.16 -6.04 26.56
N ASP A 18 26.39 -5.21 27.26
CA ASP A 18 26.90 -4.28 28.25
C ASP A 18 26.79 -4.98 29.62
N PRO A 19 27.90 -5.37 30.26
CA PRO A 19 27.87 -6.13 31.52
C PRO A 19 27.27 -5.34 32.69
N ASP A 20 27.19 -4.00 32.59
CA ASP A 20 26.68 -3.14 33.67
C ASP A 20 25.21 -2.70 33.48
N GLN A 21 24.52 -3.16 32.42
CA GLN A 21 23.11 -2.86 32.20
C GLN A 21 22.26 -4.12 32.09
N CYS A 22 21.38 -4.33 33.07
CA CYS A 22 20.37 -5.40 33.12
C CYS A 22 19.21 -5.22 32.11
N ARG A 23 19.51 -4.74 30.89
CA ARG A 23 18.56 -4.61 29.78
C ARG A 23 19.24 -4.92 28.46
N HIS A 24 18.93 -6.09 27.89
CA HIS A 24 19.25 -6.42 26.50
C HIS A 24 18.62 -5.39 25.55
N ARG A 25 19.44 -4.66 24.80
CA ARG A 25 18.98 -3.76 23.73
C ARG A 25 19.35 -4.36 22.38
N ARG A 26 18.34 -4.77 21.62
CA ARG A 26 18.52 -5.14 20.21
C ARG A 26 18.57 -3.86 19.37
N HIS A 27 19.66 -3.66 18.65
CA HIS A 27 19.78 -2.61 17.66
C HIS A 27 19.67 -3.22 16.27
N HIS A 28 18.68 -2.81 15.49
CA HIS A 28 18.61 -3.12 14.06
C HIS A 28 19.35 -2.04 13.28
N LYS A 29 20.45 -2.42 12.62
CA LYS A 29 21.14 -1.55 11.66
C LYS A 29 20.72 -1.97 10.25
N ILE A 30 20.30 -0.99 9.45
CA ILE A 30 19.98 -1.17 8.03
C ILE A 30 21.17 -0.65 7.23
N PHE A 31 21.74 -1.51 6.38
CA PHE A 31 22.79 -1.13 5.44
C PHE A 31 22.24 -1.24 4.02
N ILE A 32 22.40 -0.16 3.25
CA ILE A 32 22.10 -0.14 1.82
C ILE A 32 23.46 -0.15 1.11
N ARG A 33 23.71 -1.16 0.28
CA ARG A 33 24.88 -1.19 -0.61
C ARG A 33 24.43 -1.16 -2.06
N VAL A 34 25.16 -0.38 -2.85
CA VAL A 34 25.06 -0.30 -4.30
C VAL A 34 26.35 -0.89 -4.86
N HIS A 35 26.23 -1.83 -5.79
CA HIS A 35 27.37 -2.52 -6.41
C HIS A 35 27.46 -2.18 -7.89
N ASP A 36 28.69 -2.08 -8.40
CA ASP A 36 28.98 -2.05 -9.85
C ASP A 36 28.86 -3.47 -10.48
N ASP A 37 28.99 -3.55 -11.80
CA ASP A 37 28.94 -4.81 -12.57
C ASP A 37 30.03 -5.83 -12.16
N ALA A 38 31.09 -5.38 -11.47
CA ALA A 38 32.17 -6.24 -10.95
C ALA A 38 31.95 -6.65 -9.48
N GLY A 39 30.80 -6.29 -8.88
CA GLY A 39 30.48 -6.57 -7.48
C GLY A 39 31.23 -5.67 -6.49
N ARG A 40 31.97 -4.66 -6.97
CA ARG A 40 32.75 -3.77 -6.12
C ARG A 40 31.83 -2.69 -5.52
N PRO A 41 32.02 -2.33 -4.24
CA PRO A 41 31.28 -1.23 -3.64
C PRO A 41 31.74 0.10 -4.27
N GLU A 42 30.82 0.87 -4.84
CA GLU A 42 31.13 2.15 -5.49
C GLU A 42 31.41 3.31 -4.51
N LEU A 43 31.36 3.08 -3.19
CA LEU A 43 31.57 4.14 -2.20
C LEU A 43 32.71 3.81 -1.23
N PRO A 44 33.61 4.77 -0.93
CA PRO A 44 34.58 4.62 0.16
C PRO A 44 33.84 4.32 1.47
N GLN A 45 34.37 3.38 2.27
CA GLN A 45 33.90 3.11 3.62
C GLN A 45 34.01 4.37 4.48
N GLY A 46 32.96 5.17 4.50
CA GLY A 46 33.06 6.49 5.12
C GLY A 46 31.74 7.21 5.34
N VAL A 47 30.58 6.55 5.33
CA VAL A 47 29.36 7.12 5.91
C VAL A 47 28.48 6.03 6.51
N VAL A 48 27.89 6.36 7.66
CA VAL A 48 26.84 5.66 8.43
C VAL A 48 27.35 4.95 9.69
N SER A 49 27.83 5.78 10.62
CA SER A 49 27.76 5.51 12.06
C SER A 49 27.21 6.75 12.77
N ALA A 50 25.89 6.76 13.04
CA ALA A 50 25.23 7.38 14.19
C ALA A 50 23.76 7.67 13.86
N LEU A 51 22.85 6.83 14.35
CA LEU A 51 21.46 7.26 14.58
C LEU A 51 21.11 6.95 16.03
N GLY A 52 21.51 7.88 16.90
CA GLY A 52 21.00 7.99 18.26
C GLY A 52 19.56 8.51 18.26
N ARG A 53 18.82 8.20 19.33
CA ARG A 53 17.37 8.37 19.50
C ARG A 53 16.77 9.77 19.23
N ASN A 54 17.59 10.81 19.05
CA ASN A 54 17.11 12.20 18.99
C ASN A 54 17.08 12.83 17.59
N HIS A 55 17.43 12.12 16.52
CA HIS A 55 17.54 12.72 15.18
C HIS A 55 16.48 12.30 14.14
N CYS A 56 15.49 11.48 14.50
CA CYS A 56 14.40 11.10 13.57
C CYS A 56 13.39 12.23 13.28
N ARG A 57 13.63 13.45 13.76
CA ARG A 57 12.66 14.56 13.72
C ARG A 57 12.61 15.31 12.36
N ASN A 58 13.69 15.26 11.57
CA ASN A 58 13.86 16.16 10.40
C ASN A 58 14.12 15.45 9.04
N LEU A 59 13.98 14.12 8.95
CA LEU A 59 14.45 13.35 7.79
C LEU A 59 13.65 13.53 6.48
N PHE A 60 12.39 14.00 6.55
CA PHE A 60 11.50 14.05 5.38
C PHE A 60 11.25 15.44 4.80
N GLU A 61 11.33 16.51 5.61
CA GLU A 61 11.00 17.85 5.14
C GLU A 61 12.25 18.71 4.85
N ASP A 62 13.34 18.58 5.61
CA ASP A 62 14.36 19.66 5.64
C ASP A 62 15.84 19.31 5.44
N THR A 63 16.28 18.08 5.12
CA THR A 63 17.74 17.96 4.84
C THR A 63 18.31 16.86 3.95
N LEU A 64 17.61 15.76 3.61
CA LEU A 64 18.26 14.74 2.75
C LEU A 64 17.35 14.14 1.69
N LEU A 65 16.18 13.60 2.01
CA LEU A 65 15.47 12.75 1.05
C LEU A 65 14.91 13.52 -0.18
N VAL A 66 14.24 14.65 0.03
CA VAL A 66 13.60 15.42 -1.07
C VAL A 66 14.65 16.13 -1.96
N PRO A 67 15.68 16.81 -1.42
CA PRO A 67 16.77 17.35 -2.23
C PRO A 67 17.58 16.26 -2.94
N TRP A 68 17.85 15.11 -2.29
CA TRP A 68 18.54 13.97 -2.89
C TRP A 68 17.74 13.36 -4.06
N ILE A 69 16.43 13.18 -3.90
CA ILE A 69 15.52 12.71 -4.97
C ILE A 69 15.42 13.73 -6.13
N ARG A 70 15.38 15.04 -5.83
CA ARG A 70 15.41 16.09 -6.86
C ARG A 70 16.74 16.12 -7.63
N ASN A 71 17.87 15.88 -6.97
CA ASN A 71 19.16 15.74 -7.65
C ASN A 71 19.26 14.45 -8.50
N MET A 72 18.59 13.37 -8.11
CA MET A 72 18.47 12.16 -8.95
C MET A 72 17.62 12.38 -10.21
N SER A 73 16.62 13.27 -10.19
CA SER A 73 15.79 13.54 -11.37
C SER A 73 16.46 14.52 -12.36
N ALA A 74 17.37 15.37 -11.89
CA ALA A 74 18.11 16.34 -12.71
C ALA A 74 19.31 15.73 -13.48
N SER A 75 19.82 14.57 -13.06
CA SER A 75 20.92 13.89 -13.76
C SER A 75 20.40 13.02 -14.91
N ARG A 76 20.82 13.33 -16.15
CA ARG A 76 20.58 12.47 -17.33
C ARG A 76 21.35 11.16 -17.18
N TRP A 77 20.71 10.11 -16.68
CA TRP A 77 21.27 8.75 -16.68
C TRP A 77 20.88 8.00 -17.96
N PRO A 78 21.85 7.56 -18.79
CA PRO A 78 21.57 6.75 -19.97
C PRO A 78 21.63 5.26 -19.59
N GLY A 79 20.52 4.66 -19.15
CA GLY A 79 20.49 3.21 -18.89
C GLY A 79 19.12 2.65 -18.49
N ARG A 80 18.72 1.54 -19.11
CA ARG A 80 17.56 0.71 -18.70
C ARG A 80 17.97 -0.17 -17.53
N PHE A 81 17.26 -0.07 -16.40
CA PHE A 81 17.43 -0.98 -15.26
C PHE A 81 16.69 -2.29 -15.50
N VAL A 82 17.37 -3.41 -15.30
CA VAL A 82 16.78 -4.75 -15.19
C VAL A 82 17.08 -5.24 -13.78
N ALA A 83 16.07 -5.30 -12.92
CA ALA A 83 16.22 -5.85 -11.58
C ALA A 83 16.11 -7.38 -11.64
N LYS A 84 17.18 -8.08 -11.23
CA LYS A 84 17.14 -9.53 -10.96
C LYS A 84 17.43 -9.72 -9.47
N THR A 85 16.49 -10.33 -8.76
CA THR A 85 16.69 -10.82 -7.40
C THR A 85 17.49 -12.13 -7.50
N VAL A 86 18.72 -12.16 -6.98
CA VAL A 86 19.51 -13.38 -6.89
C VAL A 86 19.13 -14.11 -5.61
N VAL A 87 18.46 -15.25 -5.75
CA VAL A 87 18.18 -16.20 -4.66
C VAL A 87 19.44 -17.06 -4.48
N PRO A 88 19.89 -17.36 -3.25
CA PRO A 88 20.97 -18.32 -3.06
C PRO A 88 20.47 -19.72 -3.41
N THR A 89 21.14 -20.34 -4.38
CA THR A 89 20.85 -21.67 -4.91
C THR A 89 21.28 -22.75 -3.92
N SER A 90 20.36 -23.62 -3.54
CA SER A 90 20.61 -25.07 -3.42
C SER A 90 19.29 -25.82 -3.35
N VAL A 91 18.78 -26.29 -4.49
CA VAL A 91 18.31 -27.67 -4.73
C VAL A 91 18.20 -27.80 -6.25
N ILE A 92 19.00 -28.70 -6.81
CA ILE A 92 18.87 -29.16 -8.20
C ILE A 92 17.78 -30.24 -8.19
N VAL A 93 16.66 -29.97 -8.84
CA VAL A 93 15.82 -31.03 -9.43
C VAL A 93 15.69 -30.68 -10.91
N ARG A 94 16.30 -31.51 -11.75
CA ARG A 94 15.99 -31.55 -13.18
C ARG A 94 14.66 -32.27 -13.29
N ASP A 95 13.71 -31.65 -13.98
CA ASP A 95 12.72 -32.40 -14.74
C ASP A 95 12.56 -31.73 -16.10
N GLU A 96 13.05 -32.42 -17.12
CA GLU A 96 12.80 -32.17 -18.53
C GLU A 96 11.46 -32.84 -18.87
N ALA A 97 10.35 -32.08 -18.87
CA ALA A 97 9.14 -32.42 -19.63
C ALA A 97 8.05 -31.34 -19.43
N SER A 98 7.99 -30.37 -20.35
CA SER A 98 6.74 -29.89 -20.97
C SER A 98 7.05 -28.65 -21.82
N ALA A 99 7.75 -28.87 -22.93
CA ALA A 99 7.55 -28.04 -24.10
C ALA A 99 6.15 -28.37 -24.65
N ASN A 100 5.39 -27.33 -25.05
CA ASN A 100 4.01 -27.35 -25.54
C ASN A 100 2.94 -27.09 -24.46
N ALA A 101 2.86 -25.84 -24.03
CA ALA A 101 1.59 -25.25 -23.61
C ALA A 101 1.42 -23.94 -24.42
N ASP A 102 0.32 -23.86 -25.15
CA ASP A 102 -0.12 -22.72 -25.95
C ASP A 102 -0.20 -21.44 -25.10
N PRO A 103 0.27 -20.27 -25.58
CA PRO A 103 0.23 -19.02 -24.81
C PRO A 103 -1.11 -18.27 -24.89
N ASP A 104 -2.18 -18.87 -25.41
CA ASP A 104 -3.42 -18.15 -25.77
C ASP A 104 -4.66 -18.68 -25.04
N ASP A 105 -4.64 -18.65 -23.71
CA ASP A 105 -5.87 -18.72 -22.91
C ASP A 105 -5.76 -17.90 -21.61
N SER A 106 -5.63 -16.58 -21.77
CA SER A 106 -5.92 -15.63 -20.70
C SER A 106 -6.73 -14.47 -21.25
N SER A 107 -8.05 -14.65 -21.34
CA SER A 107 -9.08 -13.61 -21.49
C SER A 107 -8.63 -12.37 -22.28
N GLY A 108 -8.78 -12.42 -23.61
CA GLY A 108 -8.35 -11.41 -24.61
C GLY A 108 -8.97 -10.02 -24.47
N ILE A 109 -8.75 -9.37 -23.33
CA ILE A 109 -9.08 -7.96 -23.12
C ILE A 109 -7.80 -7.16 -23.40
N VAL A 110 -7.66 -6.71 -24.65
CA VAL A 110 -6.61 -5.76 -25.04
C VAL A 110 -6.81 -4.47 -24.22
N PRO A 111 -5.79 -3.97 -23.50
CA PRO A 111 -5.96 -2.76 -22.72
C PRO A 111 -6.32 -1.56 -23.59
N LYS A 112 -7.44 -0.89 -23.29
CA LYS A 112 -7.78 0.43 -23.83
C LYS A 112 -6.94 1.48 -23.10
N GLY A 113 -5.89 1.97 -23.75
CA GLY A 113 -5.05 3.05 -23.22
C GLY A 113 -3.68 3.12 -23.91
N ASP A 114 -2.89 4.14 -23.57
CA ASP A 114 -1.52 4.37 -24.06
C ASP A 114 -0.48 3.32 -23.55
N GLY A 115 -0.95 2.15 -23.11
CA GLY A 115 -0.15 1.10 -22.49
C GLY A 115 0.25 1.36 -21.03
N ARG A 116 -0.15 2.50 -20.44
CA ARG A 116 0.13 2.80 -19.03
C ARG A 116 -0.80 2.06 -18.07
N ILE A 117 -0.33 1.91 -16.83
CA ILE A 117 -0.99 1.15 -15.78
C ILE A 117 -1.65 2.07 -14.74
N VAL A 118 -2.83 1.65 -14.28
CA VAL A 118 -3.44 2.12 -13.04
C VAL A 118 -2.90 1.27 -11.90
N VAL A 119 -2.25 1.90 -10.92
CA VAL A 119 -1.71 1.18 -9.76
C VAL A 119 -2.64 1.33 -8.57
N MET A 120 -3.18 0.22 -8.08
CA MET A 120 -3.96 0.18 -6.84
C MET A 120 -3.02 -0.05 -5.65
N LEU A 121 -2.91 0.92 -4.75
CA LEU A 121 -2.07 0.84 -3.55
C LEU A 121 -2.90 0.42 -2.33
N THR A 122 -2.66 -0.78 -1.83
CA THR A 122 -3.28 -1.31 -0.59
C THR A 122 -2.26 -2.02 0.29
N CYS A 123 -2.30 -1.86 1.61
CA CYS A 123 -1.34 -2.54 2.49
C CYS A 123 -1.53 -4.06 2.50
N GLN A 124 -2.76 -4.53 2.29
CA GLN A 124 -3.14 -5.94 2.28
C GLN A 124 -4.10 -6.21 1.13
N TYR A 125 -4.11 -7.43 0.60
CA TYR A 125 -4.95 -7.75 -0.56
C TYR A 125 -5.33 -9.22 -0.63
N ASN A 126 -6.62 -9.54 -0.53
CA ASN A 126 -7.19 -10.89 -0.64
C ASN A 126 -6.79 -11.91 0.43
N GLU A 127 -5.62 -11.84 1.07
CA GLU A 127 -5.25 -12.80 2.13
C GLU A 127 -6.01 -12.54 3.44
N ILE A 128 -6.30 -11.26 3.73
CA ILE A 128 -7.11 -10.82 4.85
C ILE A 128 -8.32 -10.08 4.29
N LEU A 129 -9.51 -10.69 4.38
CA LEU A 129 -10.73 -10.16 3.78
C LEU A 129 -11.40 -9.13 4.70
N GLY A 130 -11.02 -7.86 4.54
CA GLY A 130 -11.78 -6.73 5.04
C GLY A 130 -12.63 -6.07 3.95
N GLY A 131 -13.40 -5.05 4.35
CA GLY A 131 -14.25 -4.29 3.42
C GLY A 131 -13.44 -3.50 2.37
N ALA A 132 -12.27 -3.00 2.75
CA ALA A 132 -11.43 -2.21 1.83
C ALA A 132 -10.77 -3.11 0.78
N GLU A 133 -10.33 -4.30 1.17
CA GLU A 133 -9.70 -5.30 0.31
C GLU A 133 -10.71 -5.83 -0.71
N LYS A 134 -11.93 -6.18 -0.26
CA LYS A 134 -13.03 -6.58 -1.15
C LYS A 134 -13.36 -5.49 -2.17
N GLN A 135 -13.42 -4.23 -1.74
CA GLN A 135 -13.67 -3.10 -2.65
C GLN A 135 -12.51 -2.89 -3.63
N CYS A 136 -11.26 -3.09 -3.21
CA CYS A 136 -10.09 -3.04 -4.09
C CYS A 136 -10.15 -4.13 -5.15
N ALA A 137 -10.46 -5.37 -4.75
CA ALA A 137 -10.62 -6.49 -5.67
C ALA A 137 -11.76 -6.26 -6.66
N ALA A 138 -12.94 -5.87 -6.19
CA ALA A 138 -14.11 -5.61 -7.03
C ALA A 138 -13.85 -4.47 -8.04
N LEU A 139 -13.26 -3.35 -7.59
CA LEU A 139 -12.92 -2.24 -8.49
C LEU A 139 -11.87 -2.64 -9.52
N THR A 140 -10.85 -3.39 -9.10
CA THR A 140 -9.80 -3.90 -9.99
C THR A 140 -10.40 -4.81 -11.07
N ALA A 141 -11.27 -5.74 -10.69
CA ALA A 141 -11.95 -6.63 -11.63
C ALA A 141 -12.82 -5.84 -12.62
N GLY A 142 -13.62 -4.89 -12.11
CA GLY A 142 -14.47 -4.04 -12.95
C GLY A 142 -13.64 -3.22 -13.96
N LEU A 143 -12.57 -2.57 -13.53
CA LEU A 143 -11.69 -1.80 -14.41
C LEU A 143 -11.00 -2.67 -15.46
N ARG A 144 -10.54 -3.87 -15.09
CA ARG A 144 -9.95 -4.83 -16.04
C ARG A 144 -10.98 -5.30 -17.06
N SER A 145 -12.21 -5.60 -16.63
CA SER A 145 -13.29 -5.99 -17.54
C SER A 145 -13.64 -4.89 -18.55
N ALA A 146 -13.44 -3.62 -18.16
CA ALA A 146 -13.59 -2.46 -19.04
C ALA A 146 -12.36 -2.21 -19.95
N GLY A 147 -11.34 -3.06 -19.90
CA GLY A 147 -10.10 -2.93 -20.66
C GLY A 147 -9.05 -2.02 -20.06
N THR A 148 -9.14 -1.68 -18.77
CA THR A 148 -8.08 -0.89 -18.12
C THR A 148 -6.94 -1.80 -17.67
N ASN A 149 -5.69 -1.39 -17.93
CA ASN A 149 -4.52 -2.09 -17.40
C ASN A 149 -4.32 -1.73 -15.92
N VAL A 150 -4.58 -2.67 -15.01
CA VAL A 150 -4.53 -2.44 -13.56
C VAL A 150 -3.53 -3.38 -12.89
N GLU A 151 -2.60 -2.83 -12.11
CA GLU A 151 -1.69 -3.58 -11.23
C GLU A 151 -1.99 -3.24 -9.77
N VAL A 152 -2.24 -4.24 -8.94
CA VAL A 152 -2.38 -4.07 -7.49
C VAL A 152 -1.00 -4.18 -6.86
N VAL A 153 -0.60 -3.17 -6.10
CA VAL A 153 0.65 -3.17 -5.34
C VAL A 153 0.32 -3.23 -3.85
N THR A 154 0.80 -4.29 -3.21
CA THR A 154 0.49 -4.61 -1.81
C THR A 154 1.69 -5.13 -1.03
N SER A 155 1.48 -5.51 0.24
CA SER A 155 2.51 -6.18 1.05
C SER A 155 2.22 -7.67 1.16
N ARG A 156 3.27 -8.47 1.38
CA ARG A 156 3.12 -9.84 1.82
C ARG A 156 2.64 -9.84 3.27
N VAL A 157 1.61 -10.62 3.55
CA VAL A 157 1.17 -10.87 4.93
C VAL A 157 2.02 -12.01 5.49
N PRO A 158 2.78 -11.79 6.58
CA PRO A 158 3.54 -12.87 7.21
C PRO A 158 2.62 -14.05 7.60
N GLY A 159 3.06 -15.27 7.29
CA GLY A 159 2.29 -16.50 7.54
C GLY A 159 1.44 -16.99 6.38
N PHE A 160 1.34 -16.23 5.29
CA PHE A 160 0.68 -16.68 4.05
C PHE A 160 1.71 -17.03 2.98
N ASP A 161 1.56 -18.21 2.38
CA ASP A 161 2.36 -18.63 1.25
C ASP A 161 1.73 -18.13 -0.06
N VAL A 162 2.04 -16.88 -0.40
CA VAL A 162 1.57 -16.21 -1.62
C VAL A 162 2.76 -15.75 -2.46
N PRO A 163 2.68 -15.88 -3.80
CA PRO A 163 3.76 -15.48 -4.69
C PRO A 163 3.98 -13.97 -4.64
N GLU A 164 5.24 -13.54 -4.81
CA GLU A 164 5.62 -12.12 -4.87
C GLU A 164 4.95 -11.41 -6.07
N HIS A 165 4.78 -12.16 -7.15
CA HIS A 165 4.17 -11.70 -8.38
C HIS A 165 3.17 -12.74 -8.87
N GLU A 166 1.96 -12.29 -9.16
CA GLU A 166 0.96 -13.01 -9.96
C GLU A 166 0.35 -12.01 -10.96
N PRO A 167 -0.35 -12.47 -12.02
CA PRO A 167 -0.87 -11.59 -13.05
C PRO A 167 -1.65 -10.38 -12.49
N GLY A 168 -1.00 -9.22 -12.60
CA GLY A 168 -1.53 -7.93 -12.15
C GLY A 168 -1.60 -7.72 -10.63
N VAL A 169 -0.89 -8.50 -9.82
CA VAL A 169 -0.67 -8.23 -8.39
C VAL A 169 0.81 -8.37 -8.06
N ARG A 170 1.34 -7.36 -7.36
CA ARG A 170 2.71 -7.30 -6.88
C ARG A 170 2.74 -7.12 -5.38
N ARG A 171 3.46 -7.99 -4.70
CA ARG A 171 3.58 -7.99 -3.24
C ARG A 171 5.00 -7.66 -2.82
N PHE A 172 5.17 -6.64 -2.00
CA PHE A 172 6.46 -6.33 -1.39
C PHE A 172 6.61 -7.03 -0.04
N TRP A 173 7.80 -7.54 0.23
CA TRP A 173 8.07 -8.20 1.50
C TRP A 173 8.05 -7.20 2.66
N THR A 174 7.42 -7.62 3.76
CA THR A 174 7.52 -6.96 5.06
C THR A 174 7.55 -8.02 6.15
N TYR A 175 8.22 -7.74 7.27
CA TYR A 175 8.25 -8.65 8.43
C TYR A 175 7.00 -8.56 9.32
N SER A 176 6.11 -7.60 9.02
CA SER A 176 4.88 -7.33 9.75
C SER A 176 3.92 -6.56 8.82
N PRO A 177 2.59 -6.66 9.00
CA PRO A 177 1.66 -5.88 8.20
C PRO A 177 1.93 -4.36 8.32
N PRO A 178 2.13 -3.65 7.18
CA PRO A 178 2.64 -2.27 7.16
C PRO A 178 1.63 -1.22 7.64
N GLN A 179 0.35 -1.58 7.72
CA GLN A 179 -0.68 -0.70 8.27
C GLN A 179 -0.64 -0.58 9.80
N LEU A 180 0.04 -1.53 10.47
CA LEU A 180 0.21 -1.53 11.92
C LEU A 180 1.18 -0.41 12.34
N ALA A 181 0.75 0.40 13.31
CA ALA A 181 1.54 1.50 13.85
C ALA A 181 2.37 1.06 15.08
N GLY A 182 2.97 2.03 15.78
CA GLY A 182 3.69 1.78 17.03
C GLY A 182 4.98 0.98 16.80
N ARG A 183 5.14 -0.15 17.51
CA ARG A 183 6.33 -1.01 17.39
C ARG A 183 6.54 -1.58 15.98
N HIS A 184 5.48 -1.66 15.17
CA HIS A 184 5.52 -2.17 13.80
C HIS A 184 5.75 -1.09 12.74
N LEU A 185 5.91 0.17 13.15
CA LEU A 185 6.19 1.30 12.26
C LEU A 185 7.35 1.04 11.27
N PRO A 186 8.48 0.40 11.64
CA PRO A 186 9.55 0.20 10.68
C PRO A 186 9.17 -0.76 9.55
N ALA A 187 8.18 -1.65 9.73
CA ALA A 187 7.65 -2.48 8.64
C ALA A 187 6.91 -1.62 7.61
N GLY A 188 6.13 -0.64 8.07
CA GLY A 188 5.51 0.36 7.21
C GLY A 188 6.53 1.20 6.44
N ILE A 189 7.66 1.56 7.08
CA ILE A 189 8.75 2.28 6.41
C ILE A 189 9.44 1.41 5.35
N VAL A 190 9.76 0.16 5.67
CA VAL A 190 10.35 -0.80 4.73
C VAL A 190 9.44 -1.01 3.51
N TRP A 191 8.14 -1.15 3.75
CA TRP A 191 7.13 -1.20 2.68
C TRP A 191 7.14 0.08 1.83
N ALA A 192 7.09 1.24 2.49
CA ALA A 192 7.02 2.54 1.83
C ALA A 192 8.23 2.80 0.91
N VAL A 193 9.44 2.46 1.38
CA VAL A 193 10.67 2.61 0.61
C VAL A 193 10.65 1.69 -0.61
N GLN A 194 10.30 0.41 -0.45
CA GLN A 194 10.25 -0.54 -1.57
C GLN A 194 9.25 -0.09 -2.64
N VAL A 195 8.03 0.28 -2.23
CA VAL A 195 7.00 0.75 -3.16
C VAL A 195 7.42 2.05 -3.84
N PHE A 196 7.97 3.01 -3.10
CA PHE A 196 8.42 4.27 -3.67
C PHE A 196 9.55 4.08 -4.69
N VAL A 197 10.55 3.23 -4.39
CA VAL A 197 11.63 2.90 -5.33
C VAL A 197 11.06 2.23 -6.58
N TRP A 198 10.14 1.29 -6.42
CA TRP A 198 9.48 0.64 -7.56
C TRP A 198 8.68 1.65 -8.41
N ILE A 199 7.94 2.57 -7.79
CA ILE A 199 7.24 3.66 -8.50
C ILE A 199 8.26 4.52 -9.25
N ALA A 200 9.37 4.90 -8.62
CA ALA A 200 10.39 5.73 -9.24
C ALA A 200 10.98 5.08 -10.51
N ILE A 201 11.25 3.77 -10.45
CA ILE A 201 11.74 2.97 -11.58
C ILE A 201 10.68 2.88 -12.69
N ASN A 202 9.41 2.71 -12.32
CA ASN A 202 8.30 2.47 -13.27
C ASN A 202 7.50 3.72 -13.65
N ARG A 203 7.88 4.91 -13.18
CA ARG A 203 7.08 6.16 -13.26
C ARG A 203 6.53 6.50 -14.65
N ARG A 204 7.25 6.15 -15.72
CA ARG A 204 6.81 6.42 -17.11
C ARG A 204 5.68 5.51 -17.58
N ARG A 205 5.54 4.33 -16.95
CA ARG A 205 4.48 3.36 -17.22
C ARG A 205 3.24 3.61 -16.37
N ILE A 206 3.34 4.37 -15.29
CA ILE A 206 2.24 4.58 -14.34
C ILE A 206 1.42 5.78 -14.81
N ALA A 207 0.14 5.54 -15.11
CA ALA A 207 -0.81 6.61 -15.42
C ALA A 207 -1.31 7.29 -14.15
N ILE A 208 -1.62 6.49 -13.12
CA ILE A 208 -2.25 6.98 -11.89
C ILE A 208 -1.97 6.04 -10.72
N LEU A 209 -1.85 6.60 -9.52
CA LEU A 209 -1.79 5.87 -8.26
C LEU A 209 -3.11 6.02 -7.51
N HIS A 210 -3.81 4.93 -7.24
CA HIS A 210 -5.06 4.93 -6.48
C HIS A 210 -4.88 4.27 -5.11
N CYS A 211 -4.95 5.06 -4.03
CA CYS A 211 -4.88 4.55 -2.66
C CYS A 211 -6.27 4.14 -2.16
N HIS A 212 -6.44 2.88 -1.75
CA HIS A 212 -7.73 2.37 -1.27
C HIS A 212 -8.04 2.70 0.21
N GLN A 213 -7.03 3.14 0.97
CA GLN A 213 -7.15 3.68 2.32
C GLN A 213 -6.02 4.68 2.56
N LEU A 214 -6.28 5.70 3.37
CA LEU A 214 -5.25 6.68 3.73
C LEU A 214 -4.46 6.17 4.94
N ARG A 215 -3.50 5.28 4.66
CA ARG A 215 -2.49 4.79 5.61
C ARG A 215 -1.10 5.18 5.10
N ILE A 216 -0.08 4.36 5.34
CA ILE A 216 1.27 4.59 4.84
C ILE A 216 1.31 4.73 3.31
N ASN A 217 0.38 4.09 2.59
CA ASN A 217 0.23 4.17 1.13
C ASN A 217 -0.03 5.60 0.63
N ALA A 218 -0.84 6.37 1.36
CA ALA A 218 -1.15 7.74 0.99
C ALA A 218 0.10 8.63 1.03
N TYR A 219 1.02 8.37 1.96
CA TYR A 219 2.31 9.05 2.00
C TYR A 219 3.19 8.70 0.80
N VAL A 220 3.24 7.42 0.44
CA VAL A 220 4.00 6.96 -0.73
C VAL A 220 3.46 7.59 -2.00
N ALA A 221 2.13 7.61 -2.18
CA ALA A 221 1.49 8.23 -3.34
C ALA A 221 1.70 9.75 -3.36
N ALA A 222 1.51 10.43 -2.23
CA ALA A 222 1.75 11.87 -2.10
C ALA A 222 3.21 12.23 -2.41
N LEU A 223 4.17 11.42 -1.95
CA LEU A 223 5.58 11.60 -2.26
C LEU A 223 5.88 11.36 -3.74
N ALA A 224 5.28 10.33 -4.35
CA ALA A 224 5.41 10.07 -5.79
C ALA A 224 4.82 11.20 -6.64
N HIS A 225 3.69 11.77 -6.22
CA HIS A 225 3.13 12.96 -6.85
C HIS A 225 4.08 14.16 -6.74
N ALA A 226 4.55 14.46 -5.52
CA ALA A 226 5.45 15.59 -5.27
C ALA A 226 6.79 15.46 -6.02
N ALA A 227 7.31 14.24 -6.15
CA ALA A 227 8.61 13.98 -6.78
C ALA A 227 8.53 13.83 -8.31
N PHE A 228 7.46 13.22 -8.83
CA PHE A 228 7.38 12.79 -10.24
C PHE A 228 6.16 13.33 -10.99
N GLY A 229 5.25 14.05 -10.32
CA GLY A 229 4.02 14.57 -10.93
C GLY A 229 2.97 13.50 -11.27
N ILE A 230 3.12 12.27 -10.77
CA ILE A 230 2.17 11.18 -11.06
C ILE A 230 0.80 11.53 -10.42
N PRO A 231 -0.31 11.52 -11.18
CA PRO A 231 -1.63 11.77 -10.63
C PRO A 231 -2.00 10.76 -9.53
N THR A 232 -2.65 11.24 -8.48
CA THR A 232 -3.05 10.42 -7.32
C THR A 232 -4.54 10.52 -7.01
N VAL A 233 -5.15 9.39 -6.70
CA VAL A 233 -6.54 9.30 -6.26
C VAL A 233 -6.55 8.67 -4.88
N MET A 234 -7.04 9.40 -3.88
CA MET A 234 -7.06 8.93 -2.48
C MET A 234 -8.48 8.62 -2.05
N LYS A 235 -8.77 7.36 -1.71
CA LYS A 235 -10.07 6.94 -1.20
C LYS A 235 -10.03 6.80 0.31
N LEU A 236 -10.94 7.49 1.00
CA LEU A 236 -11.12 7.31 2.44
C LEU A 236 -11.93 6.05 2.72
N GLY A 237 -11.46 5.24 3.66
CA GLY A 237 -12.14 4.01 4.06
C GLY A 237 -13.30 4.21 5.04
N VAL A 238 -13.21 5.27 5.86
CA VAL A 238 -14.13 5.52 6.99
C VAL A 238 -14.34 7.04 7.16
N GLY A 239 -15.54 7.44 7.58
CA GLY A 239 -15.87 8.83 7.94
C GLY A 239 -16.05 9.04 9.45
N GLY A 240 -16.33 10.28 9.86
CA GLY A 240 -16.54 10.69 11.25
C GLY A 240 -15.25 10.80 12.06
N GLU A 241 -15.34 10.59 13.37
CA GLU A 241 -14.22 10.78 14.31
C GLU A 241 -12.99 9.91 14.03
N ARG A 242 -13.21 8.76 13.37
CA ARG A 242 -12.15 7.81 12.97
C ARG A 242 -11.84 7.88 11.47
N ASN A 243 -12.14 9.00 10.82
CA ASN A 243 -11.74 9.16 9.43
C ASN A 243 -10.21 9.07 9.27
N ASP A 244 -9.77 8.68 8.07
CA ASP A 244 -8.37 8.36 7.85
C ASP A 244 -7.43 9.58 8.08
N PHE A 245 -7.88 10.80 7.77
CA PHE A 245 -7.10 12.01 8.03
C PHE A 245 -6.88 12.25 9.52
N THR A 246 -7.90 12.01 10.35
CA THR A 246 -7.81 12.08 11.82
C THR A 246 -6.85 11.02 12.36
N ILE A 247 -6.97 9.77 11.87
CA ILE A 247 -6.09 8.67 12.28
C ILE A 247 -4.63 8.98 11.94
N ILE A 248 -4.39 9.52 10.76
CA ILE A 248 -3.08 10.00 10.36
C ILE A 248 -2.63 11.08 11.36
N ASN A 249 -3.40 12.16 11.49
CA ASN A 249 -3.07 13.34 12.30
C ASN A 249 -2.71 13.02 13.77
N GLN A 250 -3.29 11.98 14.35
CA GLN A 250 -3.02 11.55 15.73
C GLN A 250 -1.63 10.90 15.92
N ARG A 251 -0.89 10.59 14.85
CA ARG A 251 0.41 9.91 14.93
C ARG A 251 1.53 10.90 15.28
N LYS A 252 2.21 10.68 16.41
CA LYS A 252 3.16 11.61 17.07
C LYS A 252 4.45 11.96 16.31
N TYR A 253 4.81 11.26 15.23
CA TYR A 253 6.14 11.41 14.60
C TYR A 253 6.06 11.93 13.17
N LEU A 254 6.13 11.02 12.18
CA LEU A 254 6.21 11.35 10.75
C LEU A 254 4.87 11.73 10.13
N PHE A 255 3.78 11.48 10.86
CA PHE A 255 2.45 11.36 10.29
C PHE A 255 1.40 12.22 11.00
N GLY A 256 1.80 13.18 11.84
CA GLY A 256 0.86 14.09 12.49
C GLY A 256 0.26 15.13 11.55
N ARG A 257 -0.14 16.28 12.08
CA ARG A 257 -0.77 17.38 11.31
C ARG A 257 -0.03 17.79 10.03
N ARG A 258 1.32 17.82 10.07
CA ARG A 258 2.14 18.12 8.89
C ARG A 258 2.03 17.02 7.84
N GLY A 259 2.08 15.77 8.27
CA GLY A 259 1.89 14.62 7.39
C GLY A 259 0.51 14.61 6.73
N THR A 260 -0.55 14.86 7.49
CA THR A 260 -1.92 15.00 6.93
C THR A 260 -1.97 16.11 5.89
N ARG A 261 -1.41 17.29 6.21
CA ARG A 261 -1.37 18.42 5.28
C ARG A 261 -0.55 18.11 4.03
N PHE A 262 0.56 17.39 4.17
CA PHE A 262 1.38 16.94 3.05
C PHE A 262 0.58 16.02 2.12
N VAL A 263 -0.13 15.04 2.67
CA VAL A 263 -0.99 14.13 1.89
C VAL A 263 -2.08 14.90 1.15
N ILE A 264 -2.78 15.81 1.83
CA ILE A 264 -3.85 16.63 1.21
C ILE A 264 -3.29 17.54 0.11
N ARG A 265 -2.16 18.20 0.35
CA ARG A 265 -1.54 19.10 -0.62
C ARG A 265 -1.15 18.37 -1.91
N ASN A 266 -0.67 17.14 -1.78
CA ASN A 266 -0.14 16.32 -2.87
C ASN A 266 -1.11 15.22 -3.33
N SER A 267 -2.41 15.40 -3.08
CA SER A 267 -3.47 14.60 -3.70
C SER A 267 -4.04 15.31 -4.93
N THR A 268 -4.25 14.57 -6.03
CA THR A 268 -4.90 15.12 -7.23
C THR A 268 -6.42 15.08 -7.07
N LYS A 269 -6.96 13.92 -6.70
CA LYS A 269 -8.38 13.72 -6.36
C LYS A 269 -8.53 12.93 -5.07
N VAL A 270 -9.62 13.17 -4.37
CA VAL A 270 -10.04 12.45 -3.16
C VAL A 270 -11.43 11.89 -3.39
N ILE A 271 -11.61 10.59 -3.19
CA ILE A 271 -12.89 9.92 -3.35
C ILE A 271 -13.61 9.86 -2.00
N ALA A 272 -14.79 10.46 -1.96
CA ALA A 272 -15.74 10.34 -0.87
C ALA A 272 -16.79 9.27 -1.23
N ILE A 273 -16.82 8.18 -0.49
CA ILE A 273 -17.80 7.09 -0.71
C ILE A 273 -19.14 7.34 -0.01
N ALA A 274 -19.25 8.41 0.78
CA ALA A 274 -20.45 8.83 1.51
C ALA A 274 -20.44 10.34 1.74
N SER A 275 -21.62 10.94 1.95
CA SER A 275 -21.77 12.37 2.25
C SER A 275 -21.00 12.79 3.51
N GLN A 276 -20.98 11.94 4.55
CA GLN A 276 -20.20 12.18 5.76
C GLN A 276 -18.69 12.30 5.45
N ILE A 277 -18.14 11.41 4.61
CA ILE A 277 -16.73 11.45 4.22
C ILE A 277 -16.42 12.71 3.39
N ARG A 278 -17.36 13.17 2.56
CA ARG A 278 -17.23 14.44 1.84
C ARG A 278 -17.11 15.61 2.82
N ALA A 279 -17.98 15.65 3.83
CA ALA A 279 -17.94 16.66 4.88
C ALA A 279 -16.62 16.61 5.66
N ASP A 280 -16.13 15.41 5.99
CA ASP A 280 -14.82 15.23 6.65
C ASP A 280 -13.67 15.77 5.78
N CYS A 281 -13.67 15.48 4.48
CA CYS A 281 -12.67 16.00 3.55
C CYS A 281 -12.66 17.54 3.52
N LEU A 282 -13.84 18.17 3.47
CA LEU A 282 -13.97 19.62 3.52
C LEU A 282 -13.47 20.19 4.85
N ALA A 283 -13.83 19.57 5.98
CA ALA A 283 -13.39 19.98 7.31
C ALA A 283 -11.86 19.88 7.48
N TRP A 284 -11.22 18.91 6.80
CA TRP A 284 -9.76 18.78 6.74
C TRP A 284 -9.07 19.72 5.75
N GLY A 285 -9.83 20.52 4.99
CA GLY A 285 -9.32 21.50 4.05
C GLY A 285 -8.95 20.94 2.68
N VAL A 286 -9.53 19.79 2.28
CA VAL A 286 -9.45 19.33 0.89
C VAL A 286 -10.27 20.28 0.01
N PRO A 287 -9.72 20.88 -1.06
CA PRO A 287 -10.48 21.74 -1.95
C PRO A 287 -11.66 21.00 -2.58
N GLU A 288 -12.84 21.61 -2.62
CA GLU A 288 -14.06 20.98 -3.12
C GLU A 288 -13.90 20.43 -4.55
N ALA A 289 -13.23 21.16 -5.44
CA ALA A 289 -12.94 20.74 -6.80
C ALA A 289 -12.05 19.47 -6.91
N ARG A 290 -11.41 19.04 -5.81
CA ARG A 290 -10.64 17.79 -5.74
C ARG A 290 -11.43 16.63 -5.15
N ILE A 291 -12.63 16.86 -4.59
CA ILE A 291 -13.43 15.82 -3.97
C ILE A 291 -14.45 15.29 -4.98
N GLU A 292 -14.40 13.99 -5.25
CA GLU A 292 -15.39 13.31 -6.08
C GLU A 292 -16.19 12.34 -5.23
N SER A 293 -17.51 12.33 -5.43
CA SER A 293 -18.40 11.38 -4.76
C SER A 293 -18.55 10.13 -5.62
N VAL A 294 -17.90 9.03 -5.20
CA VAL A 294 -18.03 7.73 -5.88
C VAL A 294 -18.37 6.69 -4.83
N VAL A 295 -19.62 6.25 -4.81
CA VAL A 295 -20.10 5.23 -3.87
C VAL A 295 -19.59 3.84 -4.26
N ASN A 296 -19.43 2.96 -3.28
CA ASN A 296 -19.08 1.58 -3.56
C ASN A 296 -20.26 0.85 -4.21
N GLY A 297 -20.00 0.15 -5.32
CA GLY A 297 -20.96 -0.80 -5.90
C GLY A 297 -21.08 -2.07 -5.06
N VAL A 298 -22.24 -2.72 -5.15
CA VAL A 298 -22.50 -4.05 -4.61
C VAL A 298 -22.90 -4.94 -5.77
N ASP A 299 -22.34 -6.15 -5.81
CA ASP A 299 -22.75 -7.15 -6.79
C ASP A 299 -24.13 -7.71 -6.41
N LEU A 300 -25.13 -7.37 -7.21
CA LEU A 300 -26.51 -7.81 -6.99
C LEU A 300 -26.71 -9.30 -7.31
N SER A 301 -25.84 -9.91 -8.12
CA SER A 301 -25.94 -11.33 -8.43
C SER A 301 -25.63 -12.22 -7.21
N ALA A 302 -24.82 -11.70 -6.29
CA ALA A 302 -24.56 -12.31 -4.98
C ALA A 302 -25.71 -12.10 -3.96
N LEU A 303 -26.68 -11.23 -4.27
CA LEU A 303 -27.87 -10.94 -3.45
C LEU A 303 -29.10 -11.62 -4.07
N ASN A 304 -29.06 -12.95 -4.11
CA ASN A 304 -30.16 -13.78 -4.59
C ASN A 304 -31.25 -13.91 -3.51
N SER A 305 -32.38 -13.23 -3.72
CA SER A 305 -33.58 -13.23 -2.85
C SER A 305 -34.17 -14.63 -2.62
N ASN A 306 -33.86 -15.60 -3.49
CA ASN A 306 -34.33 -16.98 -3.39
C ASN A 306 -33.76 -17.75 -2.18
N ARG A 307 -32.75 -17.23 -1.49
CA ARG A 307 -32.12 -17.93 -0.35
C ARG A 307 -32.59 -17.52 1.03
N LEU A 308 -33.10 -16.30 1.22
CA LEU A 308 -33.49 -15.82 2.54
C LEU A 308 -34.68 -14.87 2.40
N GLY A 309 -35.85 -15.29 2.88
CA GLY A 309 -36.95 -14.36 3.11
C GLY A 309 -36.48 -13.22 4.02
N TRP A 310 -37.02 -12.02 3.83
CA TRP A 310 -36.63 -10.81 4.58
C TRP A 310 -36.57 -11.04 6.10
N HIS A 311 -37.53 -11.81 6.62
CA HIS A 311 -37.59 -12.19 8.03
C HIS A 311 -36.44 -13.12 8.46
N SER A 312 -36.00 -14.03 7.59
CA SER A 312 -34.83 -14.88 7.83
C SER A 312 -33.54 -14.07 7.82
N ILE A 313 -33.36 -13.13 6.87
CA ILE A 313 -32.18 -12.23 6.86
C ILE A 313 -32.10 -11.44 8.16
N ARG A 314 -33.22 -10.82 8.55
CA ARG A 314 -33.28 -9.98 9.76
C ARG A 314 -33.00 -10.80 11.01
N ARG A 315 -33.60 -11.98 11.14
CA ARG A 315 -33.42 -12.85 12.31
C ARG A 315 -31.99 -13.36 12.39
N THR A 316 -31.44 -13.88 11.30
CA THR A 316 -30.05 -14.36 11.25
C THR A 316 -29.08 -13.22 11.54
N LEU A 317 -29.23 -12.04 10.91
CA LEU A 317 -28.34 -10.91 11.17
C LEU A 317 -28.45 -10.41 12.61
N PHE A 318 -29.65 -10.38 13.18
CA PHE A 318 -29.86 -9.98 14.57
C PHE A 318 -29.21 -10.96 15.54
N THR A 319 -29.38 -12.27 15.32
CA THR A 319 -28.77 -13.32 16.13
C THR A 319 -27.25 -13.27 16.04
N GLU A 320 -26.68 -13.19 14.84
CA GLU A 320 -25.23 -13.08 14.63
C GLU A 320 -24.62 -11.82 15.28
N LEU A 321 -25.34 -10.69 15.26
CA LEU A 321 -24.89 -9.48 15.95
C LEU A 321 -24.87 -9.65 17.47
N ILE A 322 -25.87 -10.34 18.04
CA ILE A 322 -25.91 -10.65 19.48
C ILE A 322 -24.80 -11.65 19.84
N ASP A 323 -24.60 -12.69 19.04
CA ASP A 323 -23.56 -13.70 19.25
C ASP A 323 -22.15 -13.10 19.12
N ALA A 324 -21.98 -12.08 18.28
CA ALA A 324 -20.77 -11.25 18.21
C ALA A 324 -20.61 -10.28 19.40
N GLY A 325 -21.52 -10.31 20.38
CA GLY A 325 -21.45 -9.53 21.62
C GLY A 325 -22.05 -8.14 21.55
N LEU A 326 -22.78 -7.77 20.49
CA LEU A 326 -23.59 -6.55 20.54
C LEU A 326 -24.78 -6.75 21.45
N ASN A 327 -25.11 -5.73 22.25
CA ASN A 327 -26.35 -5.79 22.99
C ASN A 327 -27.55 -5.80 22.01
N PRO A 328 -28.67 -6.47 22.35
CA PRO A 328 -29.83 -6.60 21.47
C PRO A 328 -30.43 -5.26 21.01
N LEU A 329 -30.39 -4.22 21.84
CA LEU A 329 -30.89 -2.88 21.50
C LEU A 329 -29.99 -2.21 20.45
N ALA A 330 -28.68 -2.30 20.59
CA ALA A 330 -27.71 -1.78 19.62
C ALA A 330 -27.78 -2.55 18.30
N ALA A 331 -27.96 -3.87 18.33
CA ALA A 331 -28.19 -4.68 17.13
C ALA A 331 -29.51 -4.28 16.43
N ARG A 332 -30.58 -4.01 17.20
CA ARG A 332 -31.87 -3.54 16.68
C ARG A 332 -31.75 -2.15 16.07
N ASP A 333 -31.05 -1.24 16.72
CA ASP A 333 -30.87 0.14 16.25
C ASP A 333 -29.94 0.18 15.03
N PHE A 334 -28.94 -0.69 14.96
CA PHE A 334 -28.12 -0.91 13.76
C PHE A 334 -28.95 -1.40 12.57
N LEU A 335 -29.82 -2.39 12.80
CA LEU A 335 -30.76 -2.89 11.78
C LEU A 335 -31.72 -1.78 11.30
N ARG A 336 -32.28 -0.99 12.22
CA ARG A 336 -33.11 0.17 11.89
C ARG A 336 -32.36 1.21 11.07
N TRP A 337 -31.14 1.56 11.49
CA TRP A 337 -30.29 2.52 10.78
C TRP A 337 -29.91 2.05 9.36
N LYS A 338 -29.69 0.74 9.17
CA LYS A 338 -29.40 0.16 7.85
C LYS A 338 -30.62 0.01 6.93
N GLY A 339 -31.78 0.56 7.31
CA GLY A 339 -32.98 0.51 6.47
C GLY A 339 -33.60 -0.89 6.39
N THR A 340 -33.33 -1.78 7.37
CA THR A 340 -34.04 -3.06 7.46
C THR A 340 -35.43 -2.93 8.09
N VAL A 341 -36.13 -1.85 7.72
CA VAL A 341 -37.57 -1.69 7.91
C VAL A 341 -38.17 -1.86 6.52
N GLY A 342 -38.46 -3.10 6.17
CA GLY A 342 -39.62 -3.33 5.32
C GLY A 342 -40.83 -3.00 6.19
N GLU A 343 -41.74 -2.19 5.67
CA GLU A 343 -43.11 -2.13 6.18
C GLU A 343 -43.69 -3.54 6.34
#